data_AF-A0A535VX24-F1
#
_entry.id   AF-A0A535VX24-F1
#
_cell.length_a   1.000
_cell.length_b   1.000
_cell.length_c   1.000
_cell.angle_alpha   90.00
_cell.angle_beta   90.00
_cell.angle_gamma   90.00
#
_symmetry.space_group_name_H-M   'P 1'
#
loop_
_entity.id
_entity.type
_entity.pdbx_description
1 polymer ?
#
loop_
_entity_poly.entity_id
_entity_poly.type
_entity_poly.pdbx_seq_one_letter_code
_entity_poly.pdbx_strand_id
1 'polypeptide(L)'
;MRSTWRRCIAADHPSAIIFDYQSLSGLTRVQTQRNYVYAVLSRISGERRDFGIEKSQIEDFLTRRGFTHVMIVNAEQLKRLYCTGPNQGRTVAENYAIVHAQVGESQV
;
A
#
# COMPACT_ATOMS: atom_id res chain seq x y z
N MET A 1 0.55 -25.08 42.96
CA MET A 1 1.47 -24.72 41.86
C MET A 1 0.66 -24.17 40.70
N ARG A 2 0.67 -22.85 40.47
CA ARG A 2 0.05 -22.22 39.30
C ARG A 2 1.18 -21.75 38.39
N SER A 3 1.35 -22.39 37.24
CA SER A 3 2.31 -21.94 36.23
C SER A 3 1.78 -20.65 35.60
N THR A 4 2.33 -19.52 36.03
CA THR A 4 2.19 -18.25 35.32
C THR A 4 3.01 -18.33 34.04
N TRP A 5 2.35 -18.60 32.92
CA TRP A 5 2.90 -18.37 31.60
C TRP A 5 3.11 -16.86 31.45
N ARG A 6 4.36 -16.40 31.55
CA ARG A 6 4.72 -15.04 31.13
C ARG A 6 4.58 -14.99 29.62
N ARG A 7 3.68 -14.14 29.13
CA ARG A 7 3.59 -13.74 27.72
C ARG A 7 4.93 -13.10 27.37
N CYS A 8 5.80 -13.85 26.68
CA CYS A 8 7.01 -13.29 26.13
C CYS A 8 6.65 -12.37 24.95
N ILE A 9 7.33 -11.23 24.93
CA ILE A 9 7.38 -10.21 23.89
C ILE A 9 6.16 -9.28 23.88
N ALA A 10 6.18 -8.31 24.82
CA ALA A 10 5.78 -6.96 24.44
C ALA A 10 6.75 -6.56 23.32
N ALA A 11 6.29 -6.54 22.08
CA ALA A 11 7.01 -5.82 21.06
C ALA A 11 6.89 -4.34 21.47
N ASP A 12 8.00 -3.71 21.87
CA ASP A 12 8.02 -2.28 22.22
C ASP A 12 7.53 -1.38 21.06
N HIS A 13 7.33 -1.97 19.88
CA HIS A 13 6.77 -1.34 18.69
C HIS A 13 5.71 -2.26 18.07
N PRO A 14 4.53 -1.75 17.70
CA PRO A 14 3.54 -2.53 16.97
C PRO A 14 4.13 -2.98 15.62
N SER A 15 3.82 -4.21 15.21
CA SER A 15 4.16 -4.70 13.87
C SER A 15 3.63 -3.73 12.81
N ALA A 16 4.40 -3.49 11.75
CA ALA A 16 4.02 -2.57 10.69
C ALA A 16 4.08 -3.22 9.31
N ILE A 17 3.25 -2.74 8.40
CA ILE A 17 3.32 -3.05 6.97
C ILE A 17 3.70 -1.80 6.20
N ILE A 18 4.59 -1.96 5.23
CA ILE A 18 4.94 -0.94 4.25
C ILE A 18 4.84 -1.58 2.88
N PHE A 19 4.07 -0.97 1.98
CA PHE A 19 3.90 -1.47 0.63
C PHE A 19 3.62 -0.31 -0.33
N ASP A 20 4.01 -0.51 -1.59
CA ASP A 20 3.56 0.33 -2.68
C ASP A 20 2.22 -0.18 -3.22
N TYR A 21 1.40 0.73 -3.75
CA TYR A 21 0.21 0.33 -4.48
C TYR A 21 -0.07 1.28 -5.65
N GLN A 22 -0.82 0.74 -6.62
CA GLN A 22 -1.35 1.50 -7.74
C GLN A 22 -2.87 1.63 -7.57
N SER A 23 -3.38 2.86 -7.55
CA SER A 23 -4.82 3.10 -7.52
C SER A 23 -5.46 2.79 -8.88
N LEU A 24 -6.72 2.36 -8.82
CA LEU A 24 -7.54 2.13 -10.01
C LEU A 24 -7.94 3.46 -10.69
N SER A 25 -8.31 4.47 -9.91
CA SER A 25 -8.47 5.84 -10.38
C SER A 25 -7.14 6.42 -10.87
N GLY A 26 -7.13 7.09 -12.04
CA GLY A 26 -5.94 7.76 -12.59
C GLY A 26 -5.22 6.99 -13.71
N LEU A 27 -5.84 5.92 -14.24
CA LEU A 27 -5.32 5.22 -15.43
C LEU A 27 -5.43 6.11 -16.66
N THR A 28 -4.29 6.62 -17.12
CA THR A 28 -4.17 7.24 -18.44
C THR A 28 -4.43 6.21 -19.56
N ARG A 29 -4.70 6.67 -20.80
CA ARG A 29 -4.89 5.80 -21.98
C ARG A 29 -3.72 4.82 -22.20
N VAL A 30 -2.49 5.22 -21.84
CA VAL A 30 -1.27 4.37 -21.89
C VAL A 30 -1.29 3.28 -20.81
N GLN A 31 -1.76 3.61 -19.60
CA GLN A 31 -1.91 2.61 -18.54
C GLN A 31 -3.09 1.65 -18.82
N THR A 32 -4.09 2.11 -19.58
CA THR A 32 -5.18 1.27 -20.10
C THR A 32 -4.66 0.19 -21.08
N GLN A 33 -3.66 0.52 -21.92
CA GLN A 33 -3.00 -0.47 -22.78
C GLN A 33 -2.12 -1.45 -21.99
N ARG A 34 -1.44 -0.98 -20.92
CA ARG A 34 -0.73 -1.88 -20.00
C ARG A 34 -1.69 -2.84 -19.31
N ASN A 35 -2.88 -2.37 -18.92
CA ASN A 35 -3.95 -3.21 -18.39
C ASN A 35 -4.46 -4.23 -19.41
N TYR A 36 -4.39 -3.96 -20.72
CA TYR A 36 -4.71 -4.97 -21.73
C TYR A 36 -3.69 -6.14 -21.72
N VAL A 37 -2.40 -5.83 -21.69
CA VAL A 37 -1.34 -6.87 -21.58
C VAL A 37 -1.52 -7.65 -20.27
N TYR A 38 -1.81 -6.97 -19.16
CA TYR A 38 -2.08 -7.65 -17.89
C TYR A 38 -3.38 -8.45 -17.90
N ALA A 39 -4.45 -7.98 -18.56
CA ALA A 39 -5.69 -8.73 -18.69
C ALA A 39 -5.50 -10.00 -19.52
N VAL A 40 -4.68 -9.94 -20.58
CA VAL A 40 -4.29 -11.11 -21.37
C VAL A 40 -3.46 -12.06 -20.51
N LEU A 41 -2.45 -11.57 -19.78
CA LEU A 41 -1.62 -12.40 -18.90
C LEU A 41 -2.42 -13.03 -17.76
N SER A 42 -3.34 -12.31 -17.12
CA SER A 42 -4.24 -12.85 -16.09
C SER A 42 -5.17 -13.94 -16.62
N ARG A 43 -5.60 -13.86 -17.88
CA ARG A 43 -6.38 -14.93 -18.54
C ARG A 43 -5.52 -16.17 -18.79
N ILE A 44 -4.24 -15.99 -19.10
CA ILE A 44 -3.30 -17.08 -19.38
C ILE A 44 -2.84 -17.75 -18.07
N SER A 45 -2.52 -16.98 -17.03
CA SER A 45 -2.06 -17.50 -15.74
C SER A 45 -3.19 -18.02 -14.85
N GLY A 46 -4.43 -17.60 -15.10
CA GLY A 46 -5.57 -17.84 -14.21
C GLY A 46 -5.56 -16.96 -12.95
N GLU A 47 -4.48 -16.20 -12.71
CA GLU A 47 -4.37 -15.26 -11.61
C GLU A 47 -4.99 -13.92 -12.00
N ARG A 48 -6.24 -13.72 -11.55
CA ARG A 48 -6.95 -12.46 -11.74
C ARG A 48 -6.29 -11.37 -10.90
N ARG A 49 -5.74 -10.34 -11.56
CA ARG A 49 -5.16 -9.18 -10.88
C ARG A 49 -6.26 -8.19 -10.51
N ASP A 50 -7.15 -8.58 -9.60
CA ASP A 50 -8.17 -7.71 -8.97
C ASP A 50 -7.59 -6.81 -7.86
N PHE A 51 -6.28 -6.63 -7.83
CA PHE A 51 -5.65 -5.79 -6.84
C PHE A 51 -5.69 -4.35 -7.29
N GLY A 52 -6.62 -3.61 -6.71
CA GLY A 52 -6.75 -2.18 -6.92
C GLY A 52 -7.54 -1.58 -5.78
N ILE A 53 -6.87 -0.78 -4.96
CA ILE A 53 -7.52 0.00 -3.92
C ILE A 53 -7.69 1.40 -4.51
N GLU A 54 -8.92 1.90 -4.52
CA GLU A 54 -9.17 3.26 -5.00
C GLU A 54 -8.34 4.28 -4.20
N LYS A 55 -7.95 5.39 -4.83
CA LYS A 55 -6.99 6.35 -4.25
C LYS A 55 -7.41 6.86 -2.86
N SER A 56 -8.70 6.86 -2.56
CA SER A 56 -9.27 7.28 -1.27
C SER A 56 -9.69 6.14 -0.33
N GLN A 57 -9.56 4.86 -0.73
CA GLN A 57 -10.09 3.74 0.06
C GLN A 57 -9.05 3.00 0.89
N ILE A 58 -7.77 3.36 0.76
CA ILE A 58 -6.67 2.64 1.42
C ILE A 58 -6.69 2.76 2.94
N GLU A 59 -7.03 3.93 3.46
CA GLU A 59 -7.16 4.15 4.90
C GLU A 59 -8.30 3.30 5.47
N ASP A 60 -9.51 3.43 4.93
CA ASP A 60 -10.66 2.62 5.31
C ASP A 60 -10.42 1.10 5.16
N PHE A 61 -9.67 0.69 4.13
CA PHE A 61 -9.33 -0.71 3.90
C PHE A 61 -8.45 -1.26 5.01
N LEU A 62 -7.46 -0.48 5.45
CA LEU A 62 -6.51 -0.87 6.49
C LEU A 62 -7.13 -0.75 7.89
N THR A 63 -7.87 0.32 8.18
CA THR A 63 -8.54 0.51 9.47
C THR A 63 -9.55 -0.59 9.76
N ARG A 64 -10.34 -1.01 8.76
CA ARG A 64 -11.27 -2.15 8.90
C ARG A 64 -10.58 -3.50 9.17
N ARG A 65 -9.27 -3.59 8.95
CA ARG A 65 -8.44 -4.78 9.21
C ARG A 65 -7.63 -4.68 10.50
N GLY A 66 -7.93 -3.68 11.34
CA GLY A 66 -7.25 -3.49 12.62
C GLY A 66 -5.90 -2.80 12.50
N PHE A 67 -5.60 -2.15 11.36
CA PHE A 67 -4.44 -1.28 11.27
C PHE A 67 -4.76 0.14 11.74
N THR A 68 -3.76 0.80 12.30
CA THR A 68 -3.78 2.16 12.83
C THR A 68 -2.56 2.92 12.30
N HIS A 69 -2.48 4.22 12.58
CA HIS A 69 -1.37 5.08 12.15
C HIS A 69 -1.08 4.96 10.64
N VAL A 70 -2.15 4.94 9.84
CA VAL A 70 -2.05 4.83 8.38
C VAL A 70 -1.47 6.13 7.83
N MET A 71 -0.35 6.02 7.13
CA MET A 71 0.29 7.13 6.42
C MET A 71 0.38 6.78 4.94
N ILE A 72 -0.09 7.69 4.10
CA ILE A 72 -0.08 7.55 2.65
C ILE A 72 0.87 8.61 2.07
N VAL A 73 1.84 8.16 1.29
CA VAL A 73 2.78 9.00 0.54
C VAL A 73 2.42 8.91 -0.93
N ASN A 74 1.76 9.94 -1.45
CA ASN A 74 1.28 9.99 -2.83
C ASN A 74 2.37 10.43 -3.83
N ALA A 75 2.08 10.34 -5.12
CA ALA A 75 2.99 10.69 -6.21
C ALA A 75 3.59 12.12 -6.10
N GLU A 76 2.80 13.11 -5.66
CA GLU A 76 3.27 14.49 -5.49
C GLU A 76 4.30 14.57 -4.35
N GLN A 77 4.01 13.93 -3.22
CA GLN A 77 4.93 13.86 -2.09
C GLN A 77 6.21 13.09 -2.46
N LEU A 78 6.10 11.98 -3.18
CA LEU A 78 7.26 11.23 -3.69
C LEU A 78 8.12 12.10 -4.61
N LYS A 79 7.50 12.84 -5.54
CA LYS A 79 8.22 13.76 -6.42
C LYS A 79 8.93 14.85 -5.62
N ARG A 80 8.26 15.44 -4.63
CA ARG A 80 8.85 16.47 -3.76
C ARG A 80 10.04 15.95 -2.95
N LEU A 81 9.95 14.73 -2.42
CA LEU A 81 10.97 14.14 -1.55
C LEU A 81 12.17 13.60 -2.34
N TYR A 82 11.94 12.98 -3.50
CA TYR A 82 12.96 12.17 -4.19
C TYR A 82 13.35 12.67 -5.59
N CYS A 83 12.52 13.49 -6.26
CA CYS A 83 12.84 14.06 -7.57
C CYS A 83 13.50 15.44 -7.42
N THR A 84 14.63 15.46 -6.72
CA THR A 84 15.45 16.66 -6.48
C THR A 84 16.86 16.48 -7.06
N GLY A 85 17.61 17.58 -7.23
CA GLY A 85 18.95 17.57 -7.81
C GLY A 85 19.00 16.86 -9.18
N PRO A 86 19.92 15.89 -9.39
CA PRO A 86 20.01 15.13 -10.64
C PRO A 86 18.72 14.39 -11.04
N ASN A 87 17.80 14.17 -10.09
CA ASN A 87 16.55 13.44 -10.31
C ASN A 87 15.35 14.34 -10.62
N GLN A 88 15.51 15.66 -10.77
CA GLN A 88 14.39 16.59 -11.00
C GLN A 88 13.54 16.27 -12.24
N GLY A 89 14.14 15.67 -13.28
CA GLY A 89 13.45 15.26 -14.50
C GLY A 89 12.69 13.93 -14.40
N ARG A 90 12.76 13.21 -13.28
CA ARG A 90 12.08 11.92 -13.13
C ARG A 90 10.57 12.11 -13.03
N THR A 91 9.84 11.20 -13.66
CA THR A 91 8.38 11.12 -13.59
C THR A 91 7.96 10.12 -12.53
N VAL A 92 6.91 10.46 -11.77
CA VAL A 92 6.21 9.55 -10.85
C VAL A 92 4.77 9.46 -11.36
N ALA A 93 4.27 8.23 -11.57
CA ALA A 93 2.91 8.04 -12.04
C ALA A 93 1.89 8.49 -10.98
N GLU A 94 0.87 9.25 -11.37
CA GLU A 94 -0.10 9.86 -10.44
C GLU A 94 -0.94 8.86 -9.64
N ASN A 95 -1.07 7.64 -10.15
CA ASN A 95 -1.78 6.54 -9.49
C ASN A 95 -0.88 5.75 -8.53
N TYR A 96 0.37 6.16 -8.31
CA TYR A 96 1.31 5.45 -7.45
C TYR A 96 1.39 6.09 -6.05
N ALA A 97 1.42 5.25 -5.03
CA ALA A 97 1.60 5.69 -3.65
C ALA A 97 2.29 4.61 -2.80
N ILE A 98 2.93 5.04 -1.71
CA ILE A 98 3.51 4.15 -0.69
C ILE A 98 2.70 4.32 0.59
N VAL A 99 2.38 3.20 1.24
CA VAL A 99 1.59 3.17 2.46
C VAL A 99 2.42 2.59 3.58
N HIS A 100 2.29 3.19 4.76
CA HIS A 100 2.74 2.64 6.03
C HIS A 100 1.53 2.48 6.94
N ALA A 101 1.43 1.38 7.66
CA ALA A 101 0.42 1.21 8.71
C ALA A 101 0.91 0.26 9.81
N GLN A 102 0.41 0.45 11.02
CA GLN A 102 0.78 -0.34 12.21
C GLN A 102 -0.39 -1.19 12.67
N VAL A 103 -0.12 -2.38 13.21
CA VAL A 103 -1.16 -3.20 13.85
C VAL A 103 -1.69 -2.45 15.07
N GLY A 104 -2.98 -2.18 15.10
CA GLY A 104 -3.65 -1.58 16.25
C GLY A 104 -3.65 -2.52 17.45
N GLU A 105 -3.68 -1.95 18.65
CA GLU A 105 -3.85 -2.76 19.85
C GLU A 105 -5.20 -3.49 19.79
N SER A 106 -5.17 -4.83 19.90
CA SER A 106 -6.40 -5.61 19.98
C SER A 106 -7.17 -5.20 21.23
N GLN A 107 -8.30 -4.53 21.04
CA GLN A 107 -9.33 -4.44 22.06
C GLN A 107 -9.95 -5.84 22.14
N VAL A 108 -9.47 -6.65 23.09
CA VAL A 108 -10.08 -7.94 23.47
C VAL A 108 -11.36 -7.67 24.25
#